data_AF-A0A3B8V663-F1
#
_entry.id   AF-A0A3B8V663-F1
#
_cell.length_a   1.000
_cell.length_b   1.000
_cell.length_c   1.000
_cell.angle_alpha   90.00
_cell.angle_beta   90.00
_cell.angle_gamma   90.00
#
_symmetry.space_group_name_H-M   'P 1'
#
loop_
_entity.id
_entity.type
_entity.pdbx_description
1 polymer ?
#
loop_
_entity_poly.entity_id
_entity_poly.type
_entity_poly.pdbx_seq_one_letter_code
_entity_poly.pdbx_strand_id
1 'polypeptide(L)'
;NKPFIMNVYRCVSREQVEAYLSPIVDKLLMGVIEEQSAGMTVRKEDKDFVAKIYSYIFVGLMLEWITADMQGKPEEIVDKLATVIRGDIGAALERLRTDRN
;
A
#
# COMPACT_ATOMS: atom_id res chain seq x y z
N ASN A 1 -2.17 -14.27 16.37
CA ASN A 1 -3.11 -13.75 15.34
C ASN A 1 -3.27 -14.61 14.08
N LYS A 2 -2.34 -15.53 13.74
CA LYS A 2 -2.45 -16.44 12.57
C LYS A 2 -3.79 -17.22 12.47
N PRO A 3 -4.33 -17.84 13.55
CA PRO A 3 -5.59 -18.59 13.46
C PRO A 3 -6.80 -17.71 13.12
N PHE A 4 -6.82 -16.46 13.60
CA PHE A 4 -7.88 -15.49 13.33
C PHE A 4 -7.86 -15.04 11.86
N ILE A 5 -6.69 -14.68 11.34
CA ILE A 5 -6.51 -14.26 9.94
C ILE A 5 -6.88 -15.41 8.99
N MET A 6 -6.47 -16.64 9.30
CA MET A 6 -6.79 -17.82 8.50
C MET A 6 -8.26 -18.24 8.59
N ASN A 7 -8.91 -18.09 9.75
CA ASN A 7 -10.35 -18.35 9.88
C ASN A 7 -11.17 -17.31 9.13
N VAL A 8 -10.78 -16.02 9.17
CA VAL A 8 -11.39 -15.01 8.31
C VAL A 8 -11.16 -15.41 6.86
N TYR A 9 -9.92 -15.60 6.39
CA TYR A 9 -9.68 -15.95 4.99
C TYR A 9 -10.38 -17.24 4.50
N ARG A 10 -10.52 -18.27 5.34
CA ARG A 10 -11.18 -19.55 4.98
C ARG A 10 -12.71 -19.51 5.09
N CYS A 11 -13.27 -18.69 5.98
CA CYS A 11 -14.72 -18.56 6.17
C CYS A 11 -15.34 -17.32 5.53
N VAL A 12 -14.50 -16.41 5.03
CA VAL A 12 -14.89 -15.08 4.57
C VAL A 12 -14.20 -14.78 3.24
N SER A 13 -14.95 -14.22 2.29
CA SER A 13 -14.47 -13.90 0.95
C SER A 13 -13.26 -12.97 0.95
N ARG A 14 -12.44 -13.08 -0.10
CA ARG A 14 -11.34 -12.16 -0.45
C ARG A 14 -11.72 -10.68 -0.24
N GLU A 15 -12.96 -10.31 -0.54
CA GLU A 15 -13.49 -8.95 -0.38
C GLU A 15 -13.45 -8.45 1.07
N GLN A 16 -13.66 -9.29 2.07
CA GLN A 16 -13.68 -8.83 3.47
C GLN A 16 -12.24 -8.65 4.02
N VAL A 17 -11.29 -9.42 3.50
CA VAL A 17 -9.86 -9.22 3.79
C VAL A 17 -9.37 -7.94 3.12
N GLU A 18 -9.76 -7.70 1.87
CA GLU A 18 -9.52 -6.43 1.17
C GLU A 18 -10.15 -5.25 1.94
N ALA A 19 -11.40 -5.38 2.38
CA ALA A 19 -12.10 -4.34 3.15
C ALA A 19 -11.43 -4.02 4.49
N TYR A 20 -10.82 -5.02 5.14
CA TYR A 20 -10.07 -4.82 6.39
C TYR A 20 -8.72 -4.15 6.15
N LEU A 21 -7.98 -4.57 5.12
CA LEU A 21 -6.61 -4.10 4.86
C LEU A 21 -6.58 -2.71 4.22
N SER A 22 -7.49 -2.42 3.29
CA SER A 22 -7.48 -1.18 2.49
C SER A 22 -7.39 0.10 3.35
N PRO A 23 -8.24 0.35 4.37
CA PRO A 23 -8.18 1.60 5.13
C PRO A 23 -6.89 1.75 5.96
N ILE A 24 -6.28 0.64 6.38
CA ILE A 24 -5.01 0.63 7.14
C ILE A 24 -3.87 1.05 6.21
N VAL A 25 -3.83 0.44 5.02
CA VAL A 25 -2.79 0.67 4.01
C VAL A 25 -2.90 2.08 3.44
N ASP A 26 -4.11 2.53 3.10
CA ASP A 26 -4.36 3.87 2.59
C ASP A 26 -3.87 4.95 3.57
N LYS A 27 -4.15 4.78 4.87
CA LYS A 27 -3.69 5.71 5.91
C LYS A 27 -2.17 5.76 6.01
N LEU A 28 -1.50 4.59 5.94
CA LEU A 28 -0.05 4.51 6.00
C LEU A 28 0.61 5.19 4.80
N LEU A 29 0.10 4.90 3.59
CA LEU A 29 0.61 5.47 2.34
C LEU A 29 0.38 6.97 2.27
N MET A 30 -0.79 7.46 2.71
CA MET A 30 -1.08 8.89 2.71
C MET A 30 -0.12 9.65 3.65
N GLY A 31 0.25 9.07 4.79
CA GLY A 31 1.27 9.67 5.67
C GLY A 31 2.62 9.87 4.98
N VAL A 32 3.09 8.87 4.24
CA VAL A 32 4.32 8.95 3.45
C VAL A 32 4.19 9.96 2.31
N ILE A 33 3.06 9.97 1.60
CA ILE A 33 2.82 10.89 0.49
C ILE A 33 2.79 12.34 0.98
N GLU A 34 2.15 12.62 2.11
CA GLU A 34 2.13 13.97 2.68
C GLU A 34 3.53 14.42 3.14
N GLU A 35 4.31 13.53 3.76
CA GLU A 35 5.70 13.82 4.11
C GLU A 35 6.56 14.11 2.85
N GLN A 36 6.46 13.27 1.83
CA GLN A 36 7.25 13.39 0.61
C GLN A 36 6.80 14.54 -0.31
N SER A 37 5.54 14.98 -0.20
CA SER A 37 5.02 16.13 -0.95
C SER A 37 5.10 17.44 -0.17
N ALA A 38 5.70 17.45 1.03
CA ALA A 38 5.91 18.66 1.79
C ALA A 38 6.71 19.68 0.96
N GLY A 39 6.15 20.89 0.82
CA GLY A 39 6.74 21.96 0.00
C GLY A 39 6.52 21.80 -1.51
N MET A 40 5.74 20.83 -1.96
CA MET A 40 5.32 20.68 -3.36
C MET A 40 3.85 21.03 -3.52
N THR A 41 3.51 21.69 -4.62
CA THR A 41 2.11 21.84 -5.02
C THR A 41 1.71 20.64 -5.88
N VAL A 42 1.07 19.64 -5.27
CA VAL A 42 0.53 18.47 -5.96
C VAL A 42 -0.97 18.42 -5.71
N ARG A 43 -1.77 18.14 -6.75
CA ARG A 43 -3.22 18.06 -6.60
C ARG A 43 -3.59 16.90 -5.68
N LYS A 44 -4.66 17.07 -4.92
CA LYS A 44 -5.16 16.01 -4.04
C LYS A 44 -5.50 14.74 -4.83
N GLU A 45 -6.13 14.87 -6.00
CA GLU A 45 -6.47 13.75 -6.87
C GLU A 45 -5.26 12.92 -7.29
N ASP A 46 -4.11 13.56 -7.52
CA ASP A 46 -2.86 12.91 -7.88
C ASP A 46 -2.24 12.19 -6.67
N LYS A 47 -2.27 12.81 -5.48
CA LYS A 47 -1.86 12.15 -4.22
C LYS A 47 -2.71 10.91 -3.94
N ASP A 48 -4.04 11.04 -4.08
CA ASP A 48 -4.99 9.96 -3.89
C ASP A 48 -4.75 8.83 -4.91
N PHE A 49 -4.44 9.18 -6.17
CA PHE A 49 -4.12 8.21 -7.21
C PHE A 49 -2.82 7.44 -6.91
N VAL A 50 -1.77 8.13 -6.47
CA VAL A 50 -0.52 7.52 -6.04
C VAL A 50 -0.77 6.56 -4.87
N ALA A 51 -1.49 6.99 -3.83
CA ALA A 51 -1.86 6.15 -2.69
C ALA A 51 -2.59 4.87 -3.13
N LYS A 52 -3.55 5.02 -4.05
CA LYS A 52 -4.35 3.91 -4.57
C LYS A 52 -3.52 2.85 -5.30
N ILE A 53 -2.53 3.26 -6.11
CA ILE A 53 -1.64 2.31 -6.80
C ILE A 53 -0.86 1.47 -5.79
N TYR A 54 -0.24 2.12 -4.80
CA TYR A 54 0.55 1.41 -3.79
C TYR A 54 -0.31 0.54 -2.88
N SER A 55 -1.57 0.95 -2.64
CA SER A 55 -2.55 0.14 -1.90
C SER A 55 -2.84 -1.17 -2.63
N TYR A 56 -3.06 -1.12 -3.95
CA TYR A 56 -3.26 -2.33 -4.75
C TYR A 56 -2.05 -3.27 -4.75
N ILE A 57 -0.83 -2.73 -4.87
CA ILE A 57 0.39 -3.54 -4.84
C ILE A 57 0.50 -4.25 -3.48
N PHE A 58 0.34 -3.52 -2.38
CA PHE A 58 0.47 -4.07 -1.04
C PHE A 58 -0.61 -5.13 -0.74
N VAL A 59 -1.88 -4.82 -1.03
CA VAL A 59 -2.99 -5.74 -0.81
C VAL A 59 -2.83 -7.00 -1.65
N GLY A 60 -2.39 -6.86 -2.92
CA GLY A 60 -2.10 -8.00 -3.79
C GLY A 60 -1.06 -8.95 -3.19
N LEU A 61 0.07 -8.41 -2.72
CA LEU A 61 1.13 -9.20 -2.10
C LEU A 61 0.70 -9.87 -0.78
N MET A 62 -0.10 -9.17 0.03
CA MET A 62 -0.67 -9.74 1.25
C MET A 62 -1.63 -10.89 0.95
N LEU A 63 -2.49 -10.74 -0.05
CA LEU A 63 -3.39 -11.82 -0.46
C LEU A 63 -2.63 -13.02 -1.00
N GLU A 64 -1.60 -12.81 -1.82
CA GLU A 64 -0.73 -13.89 -2.30
C GLU A 64 -0.08 -14.63 -1.13
N TRP A 65 0.46 -13.92 -0.14
CA TRP A 65 1.02 -14.54 1.06
C TRP A 65 0.00 -15.33 1.87
N ILE A 66 -1.22 -14.81 2.02
CA ILE A 66 -2.30 -15.50 2.72
C ILE A 66 -2.73 -16.76 1.94
N THR A 67 -2.80 -16.71 0.61
CA THR A 67 -3.09 -17.89 -0.23
C THR A 67 -2.03 -18.98 -0.08
N ALA A 68 -0.78 -18.59 0.18
CA ALA A 68 0.33 -19.49 0.45
C ALA A 68 0.37 -19.98 1.92
N ASP A 69 -0.76 -20.03 2.62
CA ASP A 69 -0.89 -20.45 4.04
C ASP A 69 -0.01 -19.62 5.01
N MET A 70 0.26 -18.36 4.65
CA MET A 70 1.13 -17.46 5.39
C MET A 70 2.51 -18.08 5.65
N GLN A 71 3.04 -18.82 4.67
CA GLN A 71 4.38 -19.39 4.72
C GLN A 71 5.44 -18.30 4.52
N GLY A 72 6.51 -18.35 5.31
CA GLY A 72 7.48 -17.27 5.38
C GLY A 72 7.02 -16.09 6.25
N LYS A 73 7.92 -15.12 6.43
CA LYS A 73 7.67 -13.93 7.25
C LYS A 73 7.06 -12.82 6.38
N PRO A 74 5.92 -12.23 6.75
CA PRO A 74 5.32 -11.12 5.99
C PRO A 74 6.26 -9.92 5.90
N GLU A 75 7.12 -9.73 6.91
CA GLU A 75 8.14 -8.68 6.92
C GLU A 75 9.10 -8.81 5.73
N GLU A 76 9.45 -10.02 5.30
CA GLU A 76 10.34 -10.22 4.13
C GLU A 76 9.68 -9.79 2.81
N ILE A 77 8.36 -9.94 2.71
CA ILE A 77 7.59 -9.51 1.54
C ILE A 77 7.49 -7.98 1.53
N VAL A 78 7.21 -7.38 2.70
CA VAL A 78 7.17 -5.94 2.88
C VAL A 78 8.54 -5.30 2.62
N ASP A 79 9.63 -5.89 3.09
CA ASP A 79 11.00 -5.39 2.87
C ASP A 79 11.41 -5.43 1.40
N LYS A 80 11.04 -6.50 0.68
CA LYS A 80 11.25 -6.59 -0.78
C LYS A 80 10.45 -5.53 -1.51
N LEU A 81 9.17 -5.36 -1.18
CA LEU A 81 8.34 -4.30 -1.74
C LEU A 81 8.97 -2.92 -1.48
N ALA A 82 9.29 -2.63 -0.22
CA ALA A 82 9.89 -1.36 0.20
C ALA A 82 11.21 -1.07 -0.52
N THR A 83 11.99 -2.10 -0.83
CA THR A 83 13.22 -1.97 -1.61
C THR A 83 12.93 -1.62 -3.07
N VAL A 84 11.92 -2.25 -3.68
CA VAL A 84 11.53 -1.99 -5.09
C VAL A 84 10.99 -0.57 -5.24
N ILE A 85 10.11 -0.13 -4.33
CA ILE A 85 9.40 1.15 -4.46
C ILE A 85 10.17 2.34 -3.85
N ARG A 86 11.38 2.11 -3.35
CA ARG A 86 12.15 3.11 -2.62
C ARG A 86 12.44 4.32 -3.50
N GLY A 87 11.90 5.48 -3.12
CA GLY A 87 12.08 6.74 -3.85
C GLY A 87 11.10 6.95 -5.01
N ASP A 88 10.30 5.95 -5.36
CA ASP A 88 9.35 6.05 -6.47
C ASP A 88 8.19 7.00 -6.17
N ILE A 89 7.73 7.07 -4.91
CA ILE A 89 6.70 8.03 -4.47
C ILE A 89 7.18 9.47 -4.70
N GLY A 90 8.37 9.82 -4.23
CA GLY A 90 8.93 11.15 -4.42
C GLY A 90 9.12 11.49 -5.91
N ALA A 91 9.62 10.52 -6.70
CA ALA A 91 9.77 10.70 -8.14
C ALA A 91 8.42 10.84 -8.87
N ALA A 92 7.37 10.16 -8.42
CA ALA A 92 6.02 10.33 -8.97
C ALA A 92 5.46 11.72 -8.63
N LEU A 93 5.57 12.15 -7.38
CA LEU A 93 5.14 13.49 -6.94
C LEU A 93 5.88 14.62 -7.67
N GLU A 94 7.18 14.47 -7.90
CA GLU A 94 7.99 15.40 -8.69
C GLU A 94 7.51 15.54 -10.14
N ARG A 95 6.95 14.48 -10.73
CA ARG A 95 6.38 14.51 -12.08
C ARG A 95 4.96 15.11 -12.10
N LEU A 96 4.24 15.05 -10.98
CA LEU A 96 2.85 15.48 -10.85
C LEU A 96 2.71 16.88 -10.24
N ARG A 97 3.79 17.52 -9.79
CA ARG A 97 3.74 18.87 -9.23
C ARG A 97 3.33 19.91 -10.27
N THR A 98 2.54 20.88 -9.86
CA THR A 98 1.96 21.91 -10.73
C THR A 98 2.62 23.28 -10.61
N ASP A 99 3.47 23.47 -9.61
CA ASP A 99 4.30 24.65 -9.35
C ASP A 99 5.60 24.69 -10.17
N ARG A 100 5.74 23.76 -11.12
CA ARG A 100 6.89 23.70 -12.03
C ARG A 100 6.79 24.65 -13.22
N ASN A 101 5.79 25.54 -13.24
CA ASN A 101 5.58 26.56 -14.26
C ASN A 101 5.67 27.96 -13.67
#